data_AF-A0A7J8GEN8-F1
#
_entry.id   AF-A0A7J8GEN8-F1
#
_cell.length_a   1.000
_cell.length_b   1.000
_cell.length_c   1.000
_cell.angle_alpha   90.00
_cell.angle_beta   90.00
_cell.angle_gamma   90.00
#
_symmetry.space_group_name_H-M   'P 1'
#
loop_
_entity.id
_entity.type
_entity.pdbx_description
1 polymer ?
#
loop_
_entity_poly.entity_id
_entity_poly.type
_entity_poly.pdbx_seq_one_letter_code
_entity_poly.pdbx_strand_id
1 'polypeptide(L)'
;MLSQPRMDSLDNPTAYQVGLVLLGVGSMLVLSSFFALGFTGTFLGDYFGILKEARVTTFPFNILDNPMYWGSTANYLGWAIMHASPTGLLLTVVVALIYVVAILYEEPFTAEIYQQKSSQIHKRS
;
A
#
# COMPACT_ATOMS: atom_id res chain seq x y z
N MET A 1 -12.39 31.23 -0.75
CA MET A 1 -11.48 30.08 -0.92
C MET A 1 -10.92 30.15 -2.33
N LEU A 2 -9.59 30.11 -2.50
CA LEU A 2 -8.97 30.01 -3.82
C LEU A 2 -9.26 28.61 -4.39
N SER A 3 -9.75 28.53 -5.63
CA SER A 3 -9.93 27.26 -6.32
C SER A 3 -8.57 26.71 -6.73
N GLN A 4 -8.35 25.41 -6.52
CA GLN A 4 -7.15 24.76 -7.03
C GLN A 4 -7.20 24.70 -8.57
N PRO A 5 -6.05 24.85 -9.25
CA PRO A 5 -5.97 24.65 -10.70
C PRO A 5 -6.43 23.23 -11.06
N ARG A 6 -7.17 23.11 -12.16
CA ARG A 6 -7.59 21.82 -12.73
C ARG A 6 -6.91 21.62 -14.08
N MET A 7 -6.62 20.36 -14.42
CA MET A 7 -6.08 19.99 -15.72
C MET A 7 -7.23 19.65 -16.68
N ASP A 8 -7.41 20.47 -17.73
CA ASP A 8 -8.46 20.26 -18.74
C ASP A 8 -8.37 18.88 -19.42
N SER A 9 -7.15 18.33 -19.57
CA SER A 9 -6.94 17.00 -20.15
C SER A 9 -7.52 15.85 -19.32
N LEU A 10 -7.71 16.05 -18.01
CA LEU A 10 -8.31 15.08 -17.10
C LEU A 10 -9.75 15.42 -16.73
N ASP A 11 -10.27 16.58 -17.16
CA ASP A 11 -11.63 17.00 -16.87
C ASP A 11 -12.62 16.41 -17.88
N ASN A 12 -12.66 15.08 -17.94
CA ASN A 12 -13.55 14.33 -18.83
C ASN A 12 -14.13 13.07 -18.15
N PRO A 13 -15.28 12.57 -18.63
CA PRO A 13 -15.96 11.42 -18.01
C PRO A 13 -15.10 10.15 -17.98
N THR A 14 -14.27 9.92 -19.00
CA THR A 14 -13.41 8.75 -19.09
C THR A 14 -12.35 8.76 -17.99
N ALA A 15 -11.69 9.90 -17.79
CA ALA A 15 -10.72 10.09 -16.71
C ALA A 15 -11.38 9.88 -15.34
N TYR A 16 -12.58 10.43 -15.13
CA TYR A 16 -13.34 10.20 -13.91
C TYR A 16 -13.64 8.72 -13.65
N GLN A 17 -14.05 7.96 -14.67
CA GLN A 17 -14.27 6.51 -14.57
C GLN A 17 -12.98 5.75 -14.25
N VAL A 18 -11.85 6.11 -14.89
CA VAL A 18 -10.54 5.54 -14.59
C VAL A 18 -10.19 5.78 -13.12
N GLY A 19 -10.41 6.99 -12.61
CA GLY A 19 -10.14 7.32 -11.22
C GLY A 19 -11.03 6.54 -10.24
N LEU A 20 -12.30 6.31 -10.57
CA LEU A 20 -13.19 5.44 -9.80
C LEU A 20 -12.72 3.98 -9.76
N VAL A 21 -12.28 3.43 -10.89
CA VAL A 21 -11.72 2.08 -10.95
C VAL A 21 -10.47 1.97 -10.09
N LEU A 22 -9.57 2.96 -10.16
CA LEU A 22 -8.37 3.01 -9.34
C LEU A 22 -8.68 3.08 -7.84
N LEU A 23 -9.66 3.88 -7.43
CA LEU A 23 -10.13 3.91 -6.03
C LEU A 23 -10.74 2.58 -5.59
N GLY A 24 -11.53 1.94 -6.45
CA GLY A 24 -12.16 0.65 -6.14
C GLY A 24 -11.10 -0.44 -5.91
N VAL A 25 -10.17 -0.57 -6.85
CA VAL A 25 -9.06 -1.54 -6.75
C VAL A 25 -8.14 -1.21 -5.58
N GLY A 26 -7.76 0.06 -5.41
CA GLY A 26 -6.89 0.49 -4.32
C GLY A 26 -7.49 0.22 -2.94
N SER A 27 -8.77 0.55 -2.76
CA SER A 27 -9.50 0.30 -1.52
C SER A 27 -9.66 -1.20 -1.24
N MET A 28 -9.93 -2.01 -2.27
CA MET A 28 -9.95 -3.46 -2.14
C MET A 28 -8.60 -4.00 -1.64
N LEU A 29 -7.49 -3.57 -2.23
CA LEU A 29 -6.16 -3.98 -1.79
C LEU A 29 -5.88 -3.56 -0.35
N VAL A 30 -6.15 -2.31 0.02
CA VAL A 30 -5.89 -1.80 1.38
C VAL A 30 -6.74 -2.55 2.42
N LEU A 31 -8.04 -2.67 2.19
CA LEU A 31 -8.95 -3.31 3.14
C LEU A 31 -8.66 -4.79 3.28
N SER A 32 -8.47 -5.52 2.18
CA SER A 32 -8.15 -6.95 2.24
C SER A 32 -6.79 -7.20 2.91
N SER A 33 -5.80 -6.33 2.68
CA SER A 33 -4.52 -6.41 3.40
C SER A 33 -4.70 -6.22 4.90
N PHE A 34 -5.48 -5.20 5.29
CA PHE A 34 -5.78 -4.92 6.69
C PHE A 34 -6.52 -6.08 7.37
N PHE A 35 -7.49 -6.71 6.70
CA PHE A 35 -8.17 -7.89 7.23
C PHE A 35 -7.23 -9.09 7.38
N ALA A 36 -6.26 -9.26 6.48
CA ALA A 36 -5.33 -10.38 6.53
C ALA A 36 -4.21 -10.19 7.58
N LEU A 37 -3.74 -8.95 7.80
CA LEU A 37 -2.74 -8.61 8.81
C LEU A 37 -3.34 -8.37 10.21
N GLY A 38 -4.54 -7.81 10.26
CA GLY A 38 -5.18 -7.28 11.46
C GLY A 38 -4.57 -5.96 11.93
N PHE A 39 -5.16 -5.37 12.97
CA PHE A 39 -4.69 -4.11 13.57
C PHE A 39 -3.23 -4.19 14.02
N THR A 40 -2.90 -5.25 14.76
CA THR A 40 -1.55 -5.46 15.29
C THR A 40 -0.53 -5.63 14.18
N GLY A 41 -0.80 -6.48 13.18
CA GLY A 41 0.14 -6.70 12.06
C GLY A 41 0.32 -5.47 11.18
N THR A 42 -0.66 -4.58 11.12
CA THR A 42 -0.60 -3.35 10.31
C THR A 42 0.13 -2.20 11.01
N PHE A 43 -0.13 -1.97 12.30
CA PHE A 43 0.36 -0.77 12.99
C PHE A 43 1.46 -1.03 14.02
N LEU A 44 1.51 -2.22 14.62
CA LEU A 44 2.48 -2.56 15.67
C LEU A 44 3.57 -3.49 15.12
N GLY A 45 3.18 -4.45 14.29
CA GLY A 45 4.02 -5.34 13.51
C GLY A 45 5.27 -5.85 14.22
N ASP A 46 6.29 -6.02 13.40
CA ASP A 46 7.58 -6.56 13.79
C ASP A 46 8.41 -5.56 14.64
N TYR A 47 8.11 -4.26 14.55
CA TYR A 47 8.80 -3.20 15.31
C TYR A 47 8.62 -3.31 16.83
N PHE A 48 7.46 -3.80 17.29
CA PHE A 48 7.21 -4.10 18.70
C PHE A 48 7.45 -5.57 19.07
N GLY A 49 8.06 -6.35 18.17
CA GLY A 49 8.33 -7.77 18.38
C GLY A 49 7.09 -8.67 18.35
N ILE A 50 5.93 -8.15 17.91
CA ILE A 50 4.69 -8.93 17.78
C ILE A 50 4.66 -9.59 16.41
N LEU A 51 5.40 -10.68 16.30
CA LEU A 51 5.59 -11.43 15.07
C LEU A 51 4.47 -12.43 14.83
N LYS A 52 3.85 -12.37 13.65
CA LYS A 52 2.99 -13.46 13.16
C LYS A 52 3.77 -14.77 13.05
N GLU A 53 3.09 -15.91 13.13
CA GLU A 53 3.72 -17.23 13.00
C GLU A 53 4.41 -17.41 11.66
N ALA A 54 3.74 -16.97 10.59
CA ALA A 54 4.27 -16.97 9.23
C ALA A 54 3.82 -15.69 8.49
N ARG A 55 4.59 -15.32 7.46
CA ARG A 55 4.19 -14.27 6.52
C ARG A 55 2.83 -14.61 5.91
N VAL A 56 2.00 -13.59 5.74
CA VAL A 56 0.69 -13.75 5.10
C VAL A 56 0.90 -13.97 3.61
N THR A 57 0.40 -15.10 3.10
CA THR A 57 0.48 -15.48 1.68
C THR A 57 -0.90 -15.58 1.04
N THR A 58 -1.96 -15.16 1.72
CA THR A 58 -3.32 -15.10 1.17
C THR A 58 -3.55 -13.76 0.47
N PHE A 59 -4.63 -13.66 -0.31
CA PHE A 59 -5.03 -12.41 -0.95
C PHE A 59 -5.04 -11.23 0.04
N PRO A 60 -4.46 -10.07 -0.32
CA PRO A 60 -3.84 -9.72 -1.61
C PRO A 60 -2.33 -10.03 -1.74
N PHE A 61 -1.68 -10.56 -0.71
CA PHE A 61 -0.22 -10.81 -0.67
C PHE A 61 0.25 -11.94 -1.59
N ASN A 62 -0.65 -12.76 -2.14
CA ASN A 62 -0.30 -13.77 -3.15
C ASN A 62 -0.16 -13.22 -4.58
N ILE A 63 -0.64 -11.99 -4.83
CA ILE A 63 -0.66 -11.38 -6.17
C ILE A 63 0.33 -10.23 -6.26
N LEU A 64 0.50 -9.49 -5.16
CA LEU A 64 1.29 -8.27 -5.12
C LEU A 64 2.03 -8.17 -3.79
N ASP A 65 3.32 -7.84 -3.84
CA ASP A 65 4.10 -7.50 -2.67
C ASP A 65 3.70 -6.12 -2.15
N ASN A 66 3.64 -5.97 -0.82
CA ASN A 66 3.31 -4.70 -0.17
C ASN A 66 1.98 -4.06 -0.65
N PRO A 67 0.87 -4.84 -0.69
CA PRO A 67 -0.39 -4.42 -1.33
C PRO A 67 -1.04 -3.19 -0.68
N MET A 68 -0.77 -2.91 0.60
CA MET A 68 -1.25 -1.68 1.25
C MET A 68 -0.63 -0.41 0.67
N TYR A 69 0.67 -0.43 0.39
CA TYR A 69 1.38 0.71 -0.18
C TYR A 69 0.86 1.00 -1.59
N TRP A 70 0.82 -0.01 -2.46
CA TRP A 70 0.32 0.14 -3.83
C TRP A 70 -1.17 0.46 -3.89
N GLY A 71 -1.98 -0.15 -3.03
CA GLY A 71 -3.41 0.15 -2.93
C GLY A 71 -3.66 1.60 -2.49
N SER A 72 -2.86 2.12 -1.55
CA SER A 72 -2.94 3.51 -1.10
C SER A 72 -2.50 4.48 -2.19
N THR A 73 -1.41 4.18 -2.92
CA THR A 73 -1.00 4.96 -4.10
C THR A 73 -2.09 4.99 -5.18
N ALA A 74 -2.74 3.85 -5.46
CA ALA A 74 -3.85 3.79 -6.41
C ALA A 74 -5.04 4.64 -5.97
N ASN A 75 -5.34 4.67 -4.66
CA ASN A 75 -6.38 5.54 -4.11
C ASN A 75 -6.05 7.03 -4.30
N TYR A 76 -4.82 7.45 -3.99
CA TYR A 76 -4.40 8.83 -4.19
C TYR A 76 -4.43 9.24 -5.66
N LEU A 77 -3.96 8.36 -6.55
CA LEU A 77 -3.99 8.57 -7.99
C LEU A 77 -5.42 8.69 -8.51
N GLY A 78 -6.29 7.76 -8.11
CA GLY A 78 -7.69 7.75 -8.53
C GLY A 78 -8.43 9.01 -8.10
N TRP A 79 -8.22 9.45 -6.85
CA TRP A 79 -8.78 10.70 -6.34
C TRP A 79 -8.27 11.93 -7.10
N ALA A 80 -6.97 11.99 -7.37
CA ALA A 80 -6.35 13.08 -8.11
C ALA A 80 -6.90 13.18 -9.54
N ILE A 81 -7.07 12.04 -10.23
CA ILE A 81 -7.64 11.98 -11.58
C ILE A 81 -9.10 12.41 -11.58
N MET A 82 -9.93 11.91 -10.65
CA MET A 82 -11.35 12.29 -10.55
C MET A 82 -11.56 13.79 -10.37
N HIS A 83 -10.63 14.45 -9.69
CA HIS A 83 -10.67 15.89 -9.45
C HIS A 83 -9.82 16.70 -10.43
N ALA A 84 -9.26 16.06 -11.47
CA ALA A 84 -8.37 16.68 -12.44
C ALA A 84 -7.27 17.52 -11.76
N SER A 85 -6.72 17.06 -10.63
CA SER A 85 -5.85 17.86 -9.76
C SER A 85 -4.36 17.61 -10.09
N PRO A 86 -3.65 18.57 -10.71
CA PRO A 86 -2.21 18.44 -10.96
C PRO A 86 -1.42 18.33 -9.65
N THR A 87 -1.81 19.08 -8.62
CA THR A 87 -1.20 18.96 -7.29
C THR A 87 -1.42 17.56 -6.71
N GLY A 88 -2.60 16.98 -6.88
CA GLY A 88 -2.91 15.61 -6.45
C GLY A 88 -2.02 14.59 -7.14
N LEU A 89 -1.75 14.74 -8.45
CA LEU A 89 -0.84 13.86 -9.19
C LEU A 89 0.59 13.97 -8.67
N LEU A 90 1.08 15.19 -8.46
CA LEU A 90 2.42 15.43 -7.93
C LEU A 90 2.58 14.81 -6.53
N LEU A 91 1.60 15.04 -5.65
CA LEU A 91 1.60 14.44 -4.31
C LEU A 91 1.54 12.91 -4.37
N THR A 92 0.77 12.34 -5.30
CA THR A 92 0.72 10.89 -5.52
C THR A 92 2.11 10.34 -5.87
N VAL A 93 2.84 11.01 -6.77
CA VAL A 93 4.21 10.61 -7.14
C VAL A 93 5.15 10.70 -5.94
N VAL A 94 5.10 11.80 -5.19
CA VAL A 94 5.93 12.00 -4.00
C VAL A 94 5.68 10.88 -2.97
N VAL A 95 4.41 10.58 -2.68
CA VAL A 95 4.06 9.52 -1.74
C VAL A 95 4.49 8.14 -2.25
N ALA A 96 4.33 7.86 -3.54
CA ALA A 96 4.80 6.61 -4.14
C ALA A 96 6.32 6.44 -4.00
N LEU A 97 7.11 7.51 -4.18
CA LEU A 97 8.55 7.47 -3.96
C LEU A 97 8.90 7.19 -2.49
N ILE A 98 8.20 7.82 -1.55
CA ILE A 98 8.37 7.56 -0.11
C ILE A 98 8.05 6.09 0.21
N TYR A 99 6.99 5.54 -0.36
CA TYR A 99 6.61 4.14 -0.18
C TYR A 99 7.65 3.18 -0.74
N VAL A 100 8.20 3.44 -1.93
CA VAL A 100 9.29 2.64 -2.48
C VAL A 100 10.50 2.65 -1.54
N VAL A 101 10.89 3.82 -1.02
CA VAL A 101 11.98 3.92 -0.05
C VAL A 101 11.66 3.11 1.21
N ALA A 102 10.44 3.21 1.75
CA ALA A 102 10.03 2.45 2.93
C ALA A 102 10.13 0.93 2.70
N ILE A 103 9.62 0.45 1.57
CA ILE A 103 9.66 -0.97 1.17
C ILE A 103 11.10 -1.49 1.10
N LEU A 104 12.04 -0.70 0.56
CA LEU A 104 13.46 -1.08 0.48
C LEU A 104 14.10 -1.35 1.86
N TYR A 105 13.58 -0.73 2.93
CA TYR A 105 14.03 -1.00 4.30
C TYR A 105 13.20 -2.08 4.99
N GLU A 106 11.89 -2.11 4.75
CA GLU A 106 10.94 -3.02 5.41
C GLU A 106 11.14 -4.47 4.96
N GLU A 107 11.27 -4.73 3.67
CA GLU A 107 11.42 -6.09 3.12
C GLU A 107 12.63 -6.86 3.67
N PRO A 108 13.87 -6.31 3.67
CA PRO A 108 15.02 -7.02 4.21
C PRO A 108 14.89 -7.24 5.73
N PHE A 109 14.36 -6.24 6.46
CA PHE A 109 14.15 -6.34 7.90
C PHE A 109 13.16 -7.47 8.25
N THR A 110 12.00 -7.50 7.61
CA THR A 110 11.03 -8.58 7.79
C THR A 110 11.59 -9.91 7.30
N ALA A 111 12.41 -9.96 6.26
CA ALA A 111 12.99 -11.22 5.78
C ALA A 111 13.94 -11.83 6.83
N GLU A 112 14.80 -11.00 7.40
CA GLU A 112 15.76 -11.41 8.41
C GLU A 112 15.06 -11.95 9.66
N ILE A 113 14.04 -11.25 10.16
CA ILE A 113 13.34 -11.68 11.39
C ILE A 113 12.66 -13.04 11.20
N TYR A 114 11.98 -13.26 10.07
CA TYR A 114 11.33 -14.56 9.81
C TYR A 114 12.36 -15.68 9.56
N GLN A 115 13.54 -15.40 8.99
CA GLN A 115 14.65 -16.36 8.88
C GLN A 115 15.25 -16.74 10.24
N GLN A 116 15.43 -15.77 11.14
CA GLN A 116 15.92 -16.02 12.50
C GLN A 116 14.92 -16.90 13.28
N LYS A 117 13.62 -16.62 13.14
CA LYS A 117 12.55 -17.41 13.77
C LYS A 117 12.54 -18.86 13.29
N SER A 118 12.61 -19.11 11.98
CA SER A 118 12.64 -20.48 11.44
C SER A 118 13.89 -21.26 11.89
N SER A 119 15.04 -20.58 11.94
CA SER A 119 16.30 -21.17 12.42
C SER A 119 16.25 -21.55 13.92
N GLN A 120 15.60 -20.74 14.75
CA GLN A 120 15.40 -21.06 16.17
C GLN A 120 14.45 -22.24 16.39
N ILE A 121 13.38 -22.34 15.59
CA ILE A 121 12.47 -23.50 15.63
C ILE A 121 13.22 -24.77 15.26
N HIS A 122 14.03 -24.73 14.19
CA HIS A 122 14.80 -25.89 13.74
C HIS A 122 15.83 -26.36 14.79
N LYS A 123 16.49 -25.44 15.50
CA LYS A 123 17.44 -25.79 16.58
C LYS A 123 16.79 -26.40 17.83
N ARG A 124 15.47 -26.21 18.02
CA ARG A 124 14.72 -26.72 19.18
C ARG A 124 13.99 -28.03 18.91
N SER A 125 13.93 -28.46 17.66
CA SER A 125 13.42 -29.77 17.22
C SER A 125 14.52 -30.82 17.25
#